data_AF-A0A6N6NKN8-F1
#
_entry.id   AF-A0A6N6NKN8-F1
#
_cell.length_a   1.000
_cell.length_b   1.000
_cell.length_c   1.000
_cell.angle_alpha   90.00
_cell.angle_beta   90.00
_cell.angle_gamma   90.00
#
_symmetry.space_group_name_H-M   'P 1'
#
loop_
_entity.id
_entity.type
_entity.pdbx_description
1 polymer ?
#
loop_
_entity_poly.entity_id
_entity_poly.type
_entity_poly.pdbx_seq_one_letter_code
_entity_poly.pdbx_strand_id
1 'polypeptide(L)'
;MCWACNPVCGRCKPPKQKVATCPSCGAVTFFSKGEVLSAGSLPCPKCGEELLGMVAVASVLCQRSGKWCAWPCGQGDKPADSGFVDCPYNTPIAN
;
A
#
# COMPACT_ATOMS: atom_id res chain seq x y z
N MET A 1 11.98 6.75 15.45
CA MET A 1 10.82 7.47 16.04
C MET A 1 10.24 8.38 14.98
N CYS A 2 8.93 8.32 14.70
CA CYS A 2 8.24 9.31 13.86
C CYS A 2 7.65 10.39 14.78
N TRP A 3 7.85 11.67 14.49
CA TRP A 3 7.27 12.76 15.29
C TRP A 3 5.79 12.99 14.99
N ALA A 4 5.33 12.60 13.80
CA ALA A 4 3.93 12.57 13.41
C ALA A 4 3.66 11.39 12.46
N CYS A 5 2.41 10.94 12.38
CA CYS A 5 2.01 9.88 11.45
C CYS A 5 2.04 10.39 10.00
N ASN A 6 2.90 9.80 9.16
CA ASN A 6 2.88 10.06 7.73
C ASN A 6 1.94 9.05 7.03
N PRO A 7 0.86 9.52 6.35
CA PRO A 7 -0.15 8.66 5.75
C PRO A 7 0.34 7.79 4.59
N VAL A 8 1.50 8.09 3.99
CA VAL A 8 2.06 7.33 2.85
C VAL A 8 3.19 6.37 3.23
N CYS A 9 3.77 6.45 4.44
CA CYS A 9 5.02 5.74 4.75
C CYS A 9 4.87 4.21 4.91
N GLY A 10 3.73 3.73 5.41
CA GLY A 10 3.44 2.31 5.58
C GLY A 10 4.32 1.55 6.58
N ARG A 11 5.14 2.21 7.42
CA ARG A 11 6.17 1.52 8.24
C ARG A 11 5.63 0.84 9.50
N CYS A 12 4.71 1.48 10.22
CA CYS A 12 4.16 0.98 11.49
C CYS A 12 2.75 0.38 11.34
N LYS A 13 1.97 0.93 10.42
CA LYS A 13 0.63 0.48 10.00
C LYS A 13 0.55 0.62 8.48
N PRO A 14 -0.40 -0.05 7.80
CA PRO A 14 -0.52 0.12 6.36
C PRO A 14 -0.75 1.60 5.98
N PRO A 15 -0.20 2.06 4.85
CA PRO A 15 -0.39 3.44 4.42
C PRO A 15 -1.88 3.68 4.13
N LYS A 16 -2.37 4.88 4.46
CA LYS A 16 -3.75 5.27 4.15
C LYS A 16 -3.96 5.50 2.66
N GLN A 17 -2.90 5.89 1.96
CA GLN A 17 -2.91 6.25 0.56
C GLN A 17 -1.54 5.99 -0.07
N LYS A 18 -1.51 5.80 -1.40
CA LYS A 18 -0.31 5.79 -2.22
C LYS A 18 -0.19 7.11 -2.96
N VAL A 19 1.01 7.42 -3.40
CA VAL A 19 1.30 8.64 -4.14
C VAL A 19 2.10 8.29 -5.39
N ALA A 20 1.73 8.87 -6.51
CA ALA A 20 2.54 8.87 -7.72
C ALA A 20 2.86 10.31 -8.13
N THR A 21 4.06 10.50 -8.65
CA THR A 21 4.40 11.70 -9.41
C THR A 21 4.31 11.34 -10.88
N CYS A 22 3.40 11.99 -11.60
CA CYS A 22 3.20 11.74 -13.02
C CYS A 22 4.50 12.07 -13.80
N PRO A 23 5.07 11.12 -14.55
CA PRO A 23 6.31 11.32 -15.26
C PRO A 23 6.15 12.32 -16.43
N SER A 24 4.95 12.40 -16.99
CA SER A 24 4.66 13.23 -18.18
C SER A 24 4.42 14.70 -17.85
N CYS A 25 3.77 15.01 -16.71
CA CYS A 25 3.38 16.39 -16.38
C CYS A 25 3.81 16.88 -14.99
N GLY A 26 4.49 16.05 -14.20
CA GLY A 26 4.98 16.37 -12.87
C GLY A 26 3.91 16.50 -11.78
N ALA A 27 2.63 16.29 -12.10
CA ALA A 27 1.56 16.35 -11.11
C ALA A 27 1.69 15.23 -10.07
N VAL A 28 1.50 15.55 -8.80
CA VAL A 28 1.46 14.57 -7.71
C VAL A 28 0.01 14.19 -7.45
N THR A 29 -0.28 12.89 -7.46
CA THR A 29 -1.63 12.35 -7.25
C THR A 29 -1.62 11.36 -6.11
N PHE A 30 -2.61 11.49 -5.21
CA PHE A 30 -2.81 10.59 -4.09
C PHE A 30 -3.96 9.64 -4.40
N PHE A 31 -3.74 8.35 -4.16
CA PHE A 31 -4.71 7.30 -4.40
C PHE A 31 -5.04 6.60 -3.08
N SER A 32 -6.33 6.44 -2.80
CA SER A 32 -6.80 5.66 -1.67
C SER A 32 -6.52 4.16 -1.88
N LYS A 33 -6.58 3.41 -0.78
CA LYS A 33 -6.49 1.95 -0.82
C LYS A 33 -7.54 1.32 -1.75
N GLY A 34 -8.78 1.83 -1.73
CA GLY A 34 -9.86 1.32 -2.56
C GLY A 34 -9.53 1.47 -4.04
N GLU A 35 -9.17 2.69 -4.45
CA GLU A 35 -8.79 2.99 -5.84
C GLU A 35 -7.68 2.05 -6.34
N VAL A 36 -6.60 1.88 -5.58
CA VAL A 36 -5.49 1.03 -6.04
C VAL A 36 -5.86 -0.45 -6.10
N LEU A 37 -6.68 -0.96 -5.18
CA LEU A 37 -7.03 -2.37 -5.12
C LEU A 37 -8.12 -2.79 -6.11
N SER A 38 -9.01 -1.87 -6.51
CA SER A 38 -10.10 -2.16 -7.44
C SER A 38 -9.89 -1.64 -8.86
N ALA A 39 -8.89 -0.79 -9.09
CA ALA A 39 -8.70 -0.16 -10.40
C ALA A 39 -8.03 -1.10 -11.41
N GLY A 40 -8.61 -1.14 -12.61
CA GLY A 40 -7.91 -1.58 -13.82
C GLY A 40 -7.07 -0.45 -14.47
N SER A 41 -7.29 0.81 -14.07
CA SER A 41 -6.62 2.00 -14.60
C SER A 41 -6.69 3.15 -13.58
N LEU A 42 -5.61 3.91 -13.45
CA LEU A 42 -5.49 5.10 -12.60
C LEU A 42 -4.86 6.25 -13.41
N PRO A 43 -5.65 6.93 -14.25
CA PRO A 43 -5.13 8.01 -15.08
C PRO A 43 -4.78 9.25 -14.26
N CYS A 44 -3.74 9.96 -14.68
CA CYS A 44 -3.35 11.25 -14.13
C CYS A 44 -4.50 12.26 -14.35
N PRO A 45 -4.99 12.93 -13.31
CA PRO A 45 -6.11 13.87 -13.44
C PRO A 45 -5.77 15.11 -14.28
N LYS A 46 -4.48 15.38 -14.55
CA LYS A 46 -4.02 16.53 -15.32
C LYS A 46 -3.82 16.24 -16.81
N CYS A 47 -3.23 15.08 -17.16
CA CYS A 47 -2.85 14.78 -18.53
C CYS A 47 -3.29 13.41 -19.04
N GLY A 48 -3.97 12.61 -18.20
CA GLY A 48 -4.49 11.29 -18.59
C GLY A 48 -3.48 10.14 -18.60
N GLU A 49 -2.19 10.40 -18.31
CA GLU A 49 -1.15 9.37 -18.25
C GLU A 49 -1.50 8.25 -17.25
N GLU A 50 -1.25 6.99 -17.60
CA GLU A 50 -1.54 5.86 -16.70
C GLU A 50 -0.55 5.81 -15.53
N LEU A 51 -1.05 5.80 -14.29
CA LEU A 51 -0.24 5.80 -13.06
C LEU A 51 -0.35 4.49 -12.25
N LEU A 52 -1.24 3.56 -12.63
CA LEU A 52 -1.48 2.32 -11.89
C LEU A 52 -0.18 1.55 -11.64
N GLY A 53 0.70 1.41 -12.65
CA GLY A 53 1.98 0.71 -12.52
C GLY A 53 2.93 1.30 -11.47
N MET A 54 2.76 2.57 -11.09
CA MET A 54 3.59 3.23 -10.07
C MET A 54 3.10 3.01 -8.65
N VAL A 55 1.79 2.76 -8.48
CA VAL A 55 1.15 2.64 -7.18
C VAL A 55 0.62 1.25 -6.88
N ALA A 56 0.57 0.38 -7.89
CA ALA A 56 0.17 -1.02 -7.78
C ALA A 56 0.96 -1.71 -6.67
N VAL A 57 0.25 -2.53 -5.91
CA VAL A 57 0.79 -3.19 -4.73
C VAL A 57 0.64 -4.69 -4.92
N ALA A 58 1.78 -5.39 -4.91
CA ALA A 58 1.77 -6.84 -4.89
C ALA A 58 1.28 -7.34 -3.53
N SER A 59 0.44 -8.38 -3.54
CA SER A 59 0.11 -9.10 -2.32
C SER A 59 1.35 -9.84 -1.81
N VAL A 60 1.52 -9.88 -0.49
CA VAL A 60 2.66 -10.53 0.15
C VAL A 60 2.20 -11.44 1.28
N LEU A 61 2.93 -12.52 1.51
CA LEU A 61 2.79 -13.34 2.71
C LEU A 61 3.47 -12.63 3.88
N CYS A 62 2.68 -12.12 4.83
CA CYS A 62 3.20 -11.41 5.99
C CYS A 62 3.89 -12.41 6.94
N GLN A 63 5.21 -12.32 7.10
CA GLN A 63 5.97 -13.23 7.98
C GLN A 63 5.59 -13.07 9.45
N ARG A 64 5.09 -11.90 9.84
CA ARG A 64 4.67 -11.62 11.21
C ARG A 64 3.34 -12.30 11.59
N SER A 65 2.38 -12.36 10.66
CA SER A 65 1.03 -12.86 10.93
C SER A 65 0.68 -14.16 10.21
N GLY A 66 1.51 -14.61 9.26
CA GLY A 66 1.27 -15.80 8.45
C GLY A 66 0.12 -15.66 7.44
N LYS A 67 -0.39 -14.44 7.22
CA LYS A 67 -1.54 -14.17 6.33
C LYS A 67 -1.09 -13.47 5.05
N TRP A 68 -1.72 -13.79 3.93
CA TRP A 68 -1.61 -12.99 2.71
C TRP A 68 -2.23 -11.60 2.92
N CYS A 69 -1.53 -10.56 2.48
CA CYS A 69 -1.96 -9.18 2.62
C CYS A 69 -1.87 -8.46 1.28
N ALA A 70 -3.01 -7.99 0.76
CA ALA A 70 -3.08 -7.19 -0.46
C ALA A 70 -2.59 -5.74 -0.26
N TRP A 71 -2.46 -5.30 0.99
CA TRP A 71 -2.05 -3.94 1.33
C TRP A 71 -1.02 -3.94 2.47
N PRO A 72 0.20 -4.42 2.21
CA PRO A 72 1.20 -4.61 3.24
C PRO A 72 1.67 -3.29 3.87
N CYS A 73 2.08 -3.44 5.13
CA CYS A 73 2.91 -2.48 5.84
C CYS A 73 4.31 -3.09 6.01
N GLY A 74 5.31 -2.28 6.38
CA GLY A 74 6.69 -2.73 6.58
C GLY A 74 6.94 -3.58 7.84
N GLN A 75 5.89 -3.95 8.59
CA GLN A 75 6.03 -4.86 9.74
C GLN A 75 5.96 -6.35 9.33
N GLY A 76 5.53 -6.65 8.10
CA GLY A 76 5.36 -8.02 7.61
C GLY A 76 6.64 -8.67 7.10
N ASP A 77 7.72 -7.89 6.96
CA ASP A 77 9.00 -8.36 6.38
C ASP A 77 9.84 -9.20 7.34
N LYS A 78 9.44 -9.26 8.62
CA LYS A 78 10.11 -10.03 9.67
C LYS A 78 9.10 -10.85 10.46
N PRO A 79 9.47 -12.04 10.92
CA PRO A 79 8.63 -12.82 11.83
C PRO A 79 8.48 -12.11 13.18
N ALA A 80 7.45 -12.46 13.94
CA ALA A 80 7.35 -12.09 15.34
C ALA A 80 8.13 -13.09 16.21
N ASP A 81 8.61 -12.62 17.36
CA ASP A 81 9.47 -13.39 18.26
C ASP A 81 8.75 -14.62 18.86
N SER A 82 7.43 -14.56 19.00
CA SER A 82 6.60 -15.58 19.65
C SER A 82 5.68 -16.32 18.67
N GLY A 83 6.12 -16.53 17.42
CA GLY A 83 5.29 -17.11 16.36
C GLY A 83 4.35 -16.10 15.71
N PHE A 84 3.32 -16.58 15.00
CA PHE A 84 2.41 -15.69 14.28
C PHE A 84 1.51 -14.89 15.22
N VAL A 85 1.43 -13.59 14.97
CA VAL A 85 0.58 -12.66 15.72
C VAL A 85 -0.60 -12.21 14.86
N ASP A 86 -1.80 -12.14 15.45
CA ASP A 86 -2.96 -11.63 14.73
C ASP A 86 -2.78 -10.16 14.33
N CYS A 87 -3.25 -9.81 13.13
CA CYS A 87 -3.03 -8.50 12.55
C CYS A 87 -4.37 -7.79 12.32
N PRO A 88 -4.69 -6.71 13.08
CA PRO A 88 -5.94 -5.98 12.93
C PRO A 88 -6.00 -5.12 11.65
N TYR A 89 -4.90 -5.05 10.90
CA TYR A 89 -4.77 -4.28 9.68
C TYR A 89 -4.58 -5.14 8.43
N ASN A 90 -4.66 -6.47 8.56
CA ASN A 90 -4.56 -7.36 7.41
C ASN A 90 -5.64 -6.99 6.38
N THR A 91 -5.22 -6.89 5.13
CA THR A 91 -6.14 -6.72 4.00
C THR A 91 -6.18 -8.05 3.27
N PRO A 92 -7.27 -8.84 3.42
CA PRO A 92 -7.41 -10.11 2.74
C PRO A 92 -7.29 -9.92 1.23
N ILE A 93 -6.66 -10.89 0.57
CA ILE A 93 -6.79 -11.01 -0.89
C ILE A 93 -8.22 -11.46 -1.17
N ALA A 94 -8.90 -10.80 -2.11
CA ALA A 94 -10.15 -11.34 -2.64
C ALA A 94 -9.80 -12.64 -3.37
N ASN A 95 -10.49 -13.74 -3.01
CA ASN A 95 -10.42 -15.00 -3.76
C ASN A 95 -11.15 -14.85 -5.10
#